data_AF-A0ABD6WC84-F1
#
_entry.id   AF-A0ABD6WC84-F1
#
_cell.length_a   1.000
_cell.length_b   1.000
_cell.length_c   1.000
_cell.angle_alpha   90.00
_cell.angle_beta   90.00
_cell.angle_gamma   90.00
#
_symmetry.space_group_name_H-M   'P 1'
#
loop_
_entity.id
_entity.type
_entity.pdbx_description
1 polymer ?
#
loop_
_entity_poly.entity_id
_entity_poly.type
_entity_poly.pdbx_seq_one_letter_code
_entity_poly.pdbx_strand_id
1 'polypeptide(L)'
;MRVRRRLIPRGSARRAIALWWPRRSPTWGAASSASHPAGSRGAARASRRGRRPPTSMCSLVPFSTPPPRCGHRSAATWPASPPPSARTPRGDHPRPPPLLRSPGMTSYITGRIERMPASITTLDEAADAVLELSRSGRDELVVTPNTDHFVRWKHSGAFRRYYGRASLVVLDGTPLVWLARWYGHRSASRVTGIDLFTEVCRRAALEGAPVALIGGRPGIGDRAAAELQHRFPGLQLPVVVAPEPADLADDAYLARLAATLRADEVRIVALCLGSPKQEEVRERLLEVGGTGAVCLGVGAAIDFLAGEIPRAPLLVQRLGLEWAHRLSREPGRLWRRYLGDAVRVLPSVAAALHYRVRHASR
;
A
#
# COMPACT_ATOMS: atom_id res chain seq x y z
N MET A 1 -12.26 36.93 58.68
CA MET A 1 -12.09 35.69 59.46
C MET A 1 -11.03 34.83 58.76
N ARG A 2 -10.04 34.26 59.46
CA ARG A 2 -8.91 33.54 58.83
C ARG A 2 -9.30 32.14 58.35
N VAL A 3 -8.87 31.75 57.14
CA VAL A 3 -8.70 30.33 56.76
C VAL A 3 -7.25 30.11 56.34
N ARG A 4 -6.60 29.11 56.93
CA ARG A 4 -5.16 28.83 56.79
C ARG A 4 -4.86 27.95 55.58
N ARG A 5 -3.68 28.13 54.98
CA ARG A 5 -3.02 27.11 54.16
C ARG A 5 -2.94 25.78 54.91
N ARG A 6 -3.10 24.65 54.21
CA ARG A 6 -2.48 23.37 54.55
C ARG A 6 -1.79 22.79 53.31
N LEU A 7 -0.47 22.75 53.36
CA LEU A 7 0.37 21.85 52.56
C LEU A 7 0.66 20.63 53.44
N ILE A 8 0.44 19.41 52.92
CA ILE A 8 0.94 18.16 53.49
C ILE A 8 1.44 17.27 52.33
N PRO A 9 2.52 16.47 52.47
CA PRO A 9 3.36 16.08 51.33
C PRO A 9 3.59 14.55 51.16
N ARG A 10 4.46 14.21 50.19
CA ARG A 10 5.17 12.92 49.98
C ARG A 10 4.37 11.76 49.35
N GLY A 11 5.08 10.98 48.52
CA GLY A 11 4.54 9.81 47.83
C GLY A 11 5.53 9.15 46.85
N SER A 12 6.73 8.78 47.33
CA SER A 12 7.72 8.07 46.52
C SER A 12 7.33 6.61 46.27
N ALA A 13 7.34 6.15 45.01
CA ALA A 13 7.21 4.73 44.66
C ALA A 13 8.27 4.32 43.64
N ARG A 14 9.33 3.64 44.10
CA ARG A 14 10.28 2.91 43.26
C ARG A 14 9.78 1.48 43.02
N ARG A 15 9.62 1.07 41.76
CA ARG A 15 9.88 -0.28 41.23
C ARG A 15 10.30 -0.09 39.77
N ALA A 16 11.53 -0.34 39.31
CA ALA A 16 12.41 -1.50 39.48
C ALA A 16 11.89 -2.77 38.76
N ILE A 17 12.14 -2.84 37.46
CA ILE A 17 12.43 -4.09 36.73
C ILE A 17 13.76 -3.84 36.00
N ALA A 18 14.65 -4.82 36.02
CA ALA A 18 16.05 -4.65 35.64
C ALA A 18 16.50 -5.69 34.61
N LEU A 19 17.44 -5.26 33.75
CA LEU A 19 18.49 -6.06 33.13
C LEU A 19 18.07 -7.26 32.27
N TRP A 20 18.43 -7.18 30.98
CA TRP A 20 19.43 -8.11 30.44
C TRP A 20 20.17 -7.49 29.24
N TRP A 21 21.51 -7.43 29.32
CA TRP A 21 22.40 -7.03 28.23
C TRP A 21 23.76 -7.73 28.43
N PRO A 22 24.28 -8.50 27.45
CA PRO A 22 25.65 -8.97 27.46
C PRO A 22 26.53 -8.06 26.58
N ARG A 23 27.47 -7.33 27.22
CA ARG A 23 28.51 -6.53 26.55
C ARG A 23 29.85 -7.17 26.84
N ARG A 24 30.51 -7.76 25.83
CA ARG A 24 31.96 -8.03 25.87
C ARG A 24 32.58 -7.86 24.48
N SER A 25 33.45 -6.87 24.37
CA SER A 25 34.51 -6.80 23.38
C SER A 25 35.77 -7.42 23.98
N PRO A 26 36.73 -7.85 23.14
CA PRO A 26 38.14 -7.60 23.42
C PRO A 26 38.78 -6.75 22.30
N THR A 27 39.84 -6.04 22.66
CA THR A 27 40.69 -5.23 21.78
C THR A 27 41.90 -6.04 21.26
N TRP A 28 42.86 -5.34 20.61
CA TRP A 28 44.07 -5.85 19.92
C TRP A 28 43.78 -6.46 18.54
N GLY A 29 44.56 -6.20 17.49
CA GLY A 29 45.72 -5.33 17.30
C GLY A 29 46.17 -5.40 15.82
N ALA A 30 46.86 -4.39 15.29
CA ALA A 30 47.19 -4.32 13.86
C ALA A 30 48.42 -5.18 13.48
N ALA A 31 48.32 -5.93 12.36
CA ALA A 31 49.50 -6.44 11.64
C ALA A 31 49.19 -6.76 10.15
N SER A 32 49.92 -6.06 9.28
CA SER A 32 50.33 -6.31 7.89
C SER A 32 50.18 -7.71 7.23
N SER A 33 49.73 -7.65 5.97
CA SER A 33 50.30 -8.30 4.75
C SER A 33 50.36 -9.83 4.56
N ALA A 34 49.94 -10.24 3.34
CA ALA A 34 50.69 -11.09 2.37
C ALA A 34 50.03 -12.40 1.89
N SER A 35 50.10 -12.57 0.55
CA SER A 35 50.30 -13.83 -0.22
C SER A 35 49.31 -15.01 -0.13
N HIS A 36 48.61 -15.21 -1.25
CA HIS A 36 48.41 -16.50 -1.96
C HIS A 36 49.65 -17.42 -1.92
N PRO A 37 49.53 -18.78 -2.03
CA PRO A 37 48.98 -19.38 -3.24
C PRO A 37 48.33 -20.80 -3.22
N ALA A 38 47.60 -21.06 -4.32
CA ALA A 38 47.54 -22.29 -5.14
C ALA A 38 47.13 -23.68 -4.59
N GLY A 39 46.38 -24.40 -5.45
CA GLY A 39 46.24 -25.86 -5.46
C GLY A 39 44.90 -26.40 -4.94
N SER A 40 44.26 -27.41 -5.54
CA SER A 40 44.43 -27.96 -6.89
C SER A 40 43.19 -28.79 -7.29
N ARG A 41 43.01 -28.95 -8.60
CA ARG A 41 42.03 -29.79 -9.32
C ARG A 41 41.62 -31.10 -8.63
N GLY A 42 40.33 -31.44 -8.69
CA GLY A 42 39.80 -32.77 -8.37
C GLY A 42 38.46 -33.03 -9.05
N ALA A 43 38.48 -33.58 -10.27
CA ALA A 43 37.26 -33.96 -10.98
C ALA A 43 36.89 -35.43 -10.68
N ALA A 44 35.63 -35.70 -10.34
CA ALA A 44 35.11 -37.06 -10.26
C ALA A 44 33.65 -37.14 -10.72
N ARG A 45 33.44 -37.77 -11.89
CA ARG A 45 32.12 -38.28 -12.30
C ARG A 45 31.72 -39.44 -11.38
N ALA A 46 30.46 -39.47 -10.95
CA ALA A 46 29.83 -40.70 -10.45
C ALA A 46 28.39 -40.81 -10.96
N SER A 47 28.13 -41.83 -11.77
CA SER A 47 26.80 -42.18 -12.29
C SER A 47 26.16 -43.30 -11.45
N ARG A 48 24.87 -43.19 -11.13
CA ARG A 48 23.93 -44.32 -10.91
C ARG A 48 22.49 -43.74 -10.87
N ARG A 49 21.67 -44.03 -11.87
CA ARG A 49 20.72 -45.17 -11.93
C ARG A 49 19.67 -45.19 -10.80
N GLY A 50 18.50 -44.62 -11.12
CA GLY A 50 17.20 -45.29 -11.01
C GLY A 50 16.51 -45.40 -9.65
N ARG A 51 15.32 -44.79 -9.54
CA ARG A 51 14.01 -45.46 -9.32
C ARG A 51 12.90 -44.40 -9.15
N ARG A 52 11.82 -44.51 -9.95
CA ARG A 52 10.47 -44.05 -9.59
C ARG A 52 9.66 -45.28 -9.20
N PRO A 53 8.72 -45.17 -8.25
CA PRO A 53 7.31 -45.47 -8.55
C PRO A 53 6.32 -44.64 -7.68
N PRO A 54 5.00 -44.87 -7.74
CA PRO A 54 4.16 -45.14 -8.91
C PRO A 54 2.96 -44.18 -9.03
N THR A 55 2.36 -44.14 -10.22
CA THR A 55 1.00 -43.61 -10.46
C THR A 55 -0.05 -44.66 -10.10
N SER A 56 -1.17 -44.24 -9.50
CA SER A 56 -2.35 -45.10 -9.27
C SER A 56 -3.17 -45.26 -10.55
N MET A 57 -3.61 -46.49 -10.85
CA MET A 57 -4.58 -46.79 -11.92
C MET A 57 -6.01 -46.68 -11.36
N CYS A 58 -6.95 -46.22 -12.19
CA CYS A 58 -8.38 -46.36 -11.93
C CYS A 58 -9.05 -47.05 -13.13
N SER A 59 -10.02 -47.93 -12.84
CA SER A 59 -10.44 -49.00 -13.74
C SER A 59 -11.56 -48.63 -14.72
N LEU A 60 -11.55 -49.23 -15.90
CA LEU A 60 -12.68 -49.30 -16.86
C LEU A 60 -13.53 -50.55 -16.60
N VAL A 61 -14.88 -50.47 -16.64
CA VAL A 61 -15.82 -51.35 -17.39
C VAL A 61 -17.24 -50.66 -17.50
N PRO A 62 -18.31 -51.14 -18.20
CA PRO A 62 -18.84 -50.37 -19.33
C PRO A 62 -20.39 -50.16 -19.45
N PHE A 63 -20.78 -49.39 -20.47
CA PHE A 63 -22.02 -49.36 -21.29
C PHE A 63 -23.38 -49.95 -20.82
N SER A 64 -24.40 -49.07 -20.77
CA SER A 64 -25.85 -49.25 -21.13
C SER A 64 -26.59 -47.90 -20.87
N THR A 65 -27.74 -47.48 -21.45
CA THR A 65 -28.58 -47.87 -22.63
C THR A 65 -29.38 -46.61 -23.09
N PRO A 66 -30.01 -46.56 -24.29
CA PRO A 66 -30.55 -45.31 -24.85
C PRO A 66 -32.08 -45.09 -24.64
N PRO A 67 -32.59 -43.84 -24.71
CA PRO A 67 -34.01 -43.52 -24.89
C PRO A 67 -34.37 -43.08 -26.34
N PRO A 68 -35.68 -43.05 -26.73
CA PRO A 68 -36.09 -43.19 -28.12
C PRO A 68 -36.50 -41.91 -28.88
N ARG A 69 -36.56 -42.03 -30.21
CA ARG A 69 -37.42 -41.24 -31.14
C ARG A 69 -38.74 -42.03 -31.35
N CYS A 70 -39.90 -41.49 -31.74
CA CYS A 70 -40.32 -40.19 -32.29
C CYS A 70 -41.83 -39.99 -31.96
N GLY A 71 -42.37 -38.76 -32.03
CA GLY A 71 -43.82 -38.57 -31.81
C GLY A 71 -44.40 -37.20 -32.19
N HIS A 72 -45.08 -37.18 -33.34
CA HIS A 72 -46.08 -36.19 -33.81
C HIS A 72 -45.69 -34.74 -34.18
N ARG A 73 -46.35 -34.29 -35.26
CA ARG A 73 -46.30 -32.94 -35.84
C ARG A 73 -47.36 -32.05 -35.18
N SER A 74 -47.06 -30.76 -35.08
CA SER A 74 -48.07 -29.68 -35.19
C SER A 74 -47.40 -28.43 -35.74
N ALA A 75 -48.18 -27.61 -36.45
CA ALA A 75 -47.65 -26.56 -37.32
C ALA A 75 -47.04 -25.39 -36.51
N ALA A 76 -45.90 -24.88 -36.97
CA ALA A 76 -45.29 -23.68 -36.41
C ALA A 76 -45.97 -22.42 -36.99
N THR A 77 -46.84 -21.79 -36.21
CA THR A 77 -47.26 -20.40 -36.43
C THR A 77 -46.18 -19.47 -35.90
N TRP A 78 -45.70 -18.55 -36.75
CA TRP A 78 -44.77 -17.50 -36.33
C TRP A 78 -45.53 -16.45 -35.49
N PRO A 79 -45.07 -16.10 -34.28
CA PRO A 79 -45.61 -14.95 -33.56
C PRO A 79 -45.20 -13.65 -34.28
N ALA A 80 -46.13 -12.72 -34.40
CA ALA A 80 -45.91 -11.44 -35.05
C ALA A 80 -44.84 -10.60 -34.32
N SER A 81 -44.18 -9.70 -35.07
CA SER A 81 -43.20 -8.77 -34.50
C SER A 81 -43.85 -7.85 -33.46
N PRO A 82 -43.20 -7.58 -32.31
CA PRO A 82 -43.71 -6.62 -31.34
C PRO A 82 -43.67 -5.19 -31.90
N PRO A 83 -44.59 -4.30 -31.49
CA PRO A 83 -44.57 -2.90 -31.91
C PRO A 83 -43.31 -2.18 -31.40
N PRO A 84 -42.90 -1.07 -32.03
CA PRO A 84 -41.68 -0.35 -31.66
C PRO A 84 -41.79 0.17 -30.22
N SER A 85 -40.98 -0.39 -29.32
CA SER A 85 -40.94 0.04 -27.92
C SER A 85 -40.58 1.52 -27.82
N ALA A 86 -41.34 2.25 -26.99
CA ALA A 86 -41.13 3.67 -26.77
C ALA A 86 -39.70 3.95 -26.28
N ARG A 87 -39.13 5.09 -26.70
CA ARG A 87 -37.81 5.55 -26.27
C ARG A 87 -37.70 5.51 -24.75
N THR A 88 -36.84 4.65 -24.23
CA THR A 88 -36.44 4.68 -22.82
C THR A 88 -35.82 6.04 -22.50
N PRO A 89 -36.21 6.69 -21.39
CA PRO A 89 -35.46 7.84 -20.87
C PRO A 89 -34.00 7.44 -20.67
N ARG A 90 -33.06 8.37 -20.89
CA ARG A 90 -31.64 8.11 -20.64
C ARG A 90 -31.47 7.73 -19.18
N GLY A 91 -31.18 6.45 -18.92
CA GLY A 91 -31.02 5.95 -17.57
C GLY A 91 -29.88 6.66 -16.88
N ASP A 92 -30.19 7.40 -15.81
CA ASP A 92 -29.20 7.86 -14.86
C ASP A 92 -28.38 6.65 -14.39
N HIS A 93 -27.05 6.79 -14.40
CA HIS A 93 -26.20 5.78 -13.79
C HIS A 93 -26.62 5.63 -12.33
N PRO A 94 -26.90 4.40 -11.84
CA PRO A 94 -27.40 4.21 -10.48
C PRO A 94 -26.42 4.85 -9.49
N ARG A 95 -26.93 5.84 -8.73
CA ARG A 95 -26.13 6.50 -7.69
C ARG A 95 -25.59 5.41 -6.77
N PRO A 96 -24.26 5.29 -6.63
CA PRO A 96 -23.69 4.22 -5.83
C PRO A 96 -24.04 4.42 -4.35
N PRO A 97 -24.05 3.34 -3.56
CA PRO A 97 -24.28 3.46 -2.13
C PRO A 97 -23.30 4.46 -1.52
N PRO A 98 -23.74 5.30 -0.56
CA PRO A 98 -22.84 6.19 0.15
C PRO A 98 -21.73 5.37 0.82
N LEU A 99 -20.52 5.89 0.80
CA LEU A 99 -19.40 5.24 1.49
C LEU A 99 -19.72 5.14 2.98
N LEU A 100 -19.58 3.93 3.55
CA LEU A 100 -19.66 3.69 4.99
C LEU A 100 -18.51 4.41 5.70
N ARG A 101 -18.75 5.68 6.04
CA ARG A 101 -17.85 6.53 6.81
C ARG A 101 -18.21 6.43 8.28
N SER A 102 -17.19 6.22 9.10
CA SER A 102 -17.30 6.42 10.55
C SER A 102 -17.49 7.92 10.81
N PRO A 103 -18.47 8.34 11.62
CA PRO A 103 -18.64 9.76 11.97
C PRO A 103 -17.34 10.33 12.57
N GLY A 104 -16.90 11.48 12.06
CA GLY A 104 -15.75 12.23 12.59
C GLY A 104 -14.51 12.31 11.69
N MET A 105 -14.28 11.39 10.74
CA MET A 105 -13.08 11.43 9.87
C MET A 105 -12.95 12.75 9.07
N THR A 106 -11.80 13.41 9.19
CA THR A 106 -11.44 14.58 8.37
C THR A 106 -11.07 14.08 6.96
N SER A 107 -11.54 14.75 5.90
CA SER A 107 -11.46 14.18 4.54
C SER A 107 -11.03 15.20 3.50
N TYR A 108 -9.86 14.97 2.91
CA TYR A 108 -9.20 15.80 1.90
C TYR A 108 -9.50 15.31 0.47
N ILE A 109 -10.67 14.72 0.26
CA ILE A 109 -11.09 14.17 -1.04
C ILE A 109 -11.73 15.29 -1.88
N THR A 110 -10.88 16.04 -2.59
CA THR A 110 -11.27 17.20 -3.41
C THR A 110 -11.75 16.83 -4.81
N GLY A 111 -11.54 15.59 -5.27
CA GLY A 111 -11.92 15.14 -6.60
C GLY A 111 -12.23 13.64 -6.70
N ARG A 112 -12.49 13.19 -7.93
CA ARG A 112 -12.72 11.77 -8.26
C ARG A 112 -12.17 11.45 -9.64
N ILE A 113 -11.63 10.25 -9.80
CA ILE A 113 -11.27 9.65 -11.08
C ILE A 113 -12.29 8.53 -11.33
N GLU A 114 -13.18 8.72 -12.32
CA GLU A 114 -14.46 7.99 -12.39
C GLU A 114 -15.23 8.05 -11.06
N ARG A 115 -15.20 6.96 -10.30
CA ARG A 115 -15.81 6.81 -8.97
C ARG A 115 -14.76 6.58 -7.86
N MET A 116 -13.47 6.52 -8.18
CA MET A 116 -12.40 6.44 -7.19
C MET A 116 -12.25 7.81 -6.51
N PRO A 117 -12.22 7.90 -5.18
CA PRO A 117 -11.87 9.15 -4.50
C PRO A 117 -10.46 9.58 -4.91
N ALA A 118 -10.23 10.89 -5.02
CA ALA A 118 -8.92 11.46 -5.31
C ALA A 118 -8.75 12.78 -4.55
N SER A 119 -7.53 13.04 -4.10
CA SER A 119 -7.10 14.32 -3.56
C SER A 119 -6.31 15.04 -4.64
N ILE A 120 -6.94 16.04 -5.23
CA ILE A 120 -6.32 16.97 -6.18
C ILE A 120 -5.55 17.97 -5.32
N THR A 121 -4.23 17.79 -5.24
CA THR A 121 -3.37 18.45 -4.25
C THR A 121 -1.91 18.53 -4.71
N THR A 122 -1.10 19.33 -4.02
CA THR A 122 0.36 19.40 -4.16
C THR A 122 1.09 18.50 -3.14
N LEU A 123 2.41 18.40 -3.22
CA LEU A 123 3.22 17.68 -2.22
C LEU A 123 3.10 18.35 -0.84
N ASP A 124 3.17 19.67 -0.79
CA ASP A 124 3.17 20.44 0.46
C ASP A 124 1.81 20.37 1.16
N GLU A 125 0.73 20.61 0.42
CA GLU A 125 -0.65 20.46 0.93
C GLU A 125 -0.93 19.03 1.43
N ALA A 126 -0.45 18.01 0.70
CA ALA A 126 -0.60 16.62 1.12
C ALA A 126 0.15 16.33 2.42
N ALA A 127 1.35 16.88 2.59
CA ALA A 127 2.13 16.74 3.82
C ALA A 127 1.46 17.48 5.00
N ASP A 128 0.95 18.70 4.79
CA ASP A 128 0.16 19.43 5.80
C ASP A 128 -1.09 18.63 6.23
N ALA A 129 -1.82 18.07 5.26
CA ALA A 129 -2.99 17.23 5.54
C ALA A 129 -2.61 15.99 6.36
N VAL A 130 -1.48 15.33 6.09
CA VAL A 130 -1.00 14.21 6.93
C VAL A 130 -0.67 14.68 8.35
N LEU A 131 -0.01 15.83 8.51
CA LEU A 131 0.33 16.37 9.83
C LEU A 131 -0.93 16.78 10.60
N GLU A 132 -1.94 17.38 9.95
CA GLU A 132 -3.22 17.69 10.59
C GLU A 132 -3.99 16.41 10.99
N LEU A 133 -4.06 15.40 10.11
CA LEU A 133 -4.64 14.09 10.43
C LEU A 133 -3.95 13.44 11.64
N SER A 134 -2.62 13.56 11.74
CA SER A 134 -1.81 13.04 12.85
C SER A 134 -2.08 13.72 14.21
N ARG A 135 -2.80 14.85 14.25
CA ARG A 135 -3.22 15.53 15.50
C ARG A 135 -4.59 15.07 15.98
N SER A 136 -5.32 14.28 15.17
CA SER A 136 -6.70 13.88 15.48
C SER A 136 -6.84 12.79 16.56
N GLY A 137 -5.79 12.01 16.80
CA GLY A 137 -5.84 10.82 17.67
C GLY A 137 -6.72 9.69 17.11
N ARG A 138 -7.03 9.71 15.81
CA ARG A 138 -7.90 8.73 15.12
C ARG A 138 -7.11 7.93 14.10
N ASP A 139 -7.64 6.76 13.77
CA ASP A 139 -7.10 5.90 12.72
C ASP A 139 -7.40 6.40 11.31
N GLU A 140 -6.81 7.53 10.95
CA GLU A 140 -6.90 8.12 9.63
C GLU A 140 -6.09 7.28 8.61
N LEU A 141 -6.49 7.30 7.33
CA LEU A 141 -5.85 6.50 6.28
C LEU A 141 -5.42 7.37 5.10
N VAL A 142 -4.17 7.24 4.70
CA VAL A 142 -3.59 7.91 3.55
C VAL A 142 -3.05 6.87 2.58
N VAL A 143 -3.52 6.93 1.33
CA VAL A 143 -3.14 5.98 0.27
C VAL A 143 -2.59 6.72 -0.94
N THR A 144 -1.62 6.10 -1.60
CA THR A 144 -0.88 6.63 -2.75
C THR A 144 -1.17 5.76 -4.00
N PRO A 145 -2.40 5.75 -4.56
CA PRO A 145 -2.71 4.95 -5.74
C PRO A 145 -1.80 5.26 -6.92
N ASN A 146 -1.26 4.19 -7.49
CA ASN A 146 -0.72 4.14 -8.84
C ASN A 146 -1.68 3.37 -9.77
N THR A 147 -1.29 3.15 -11.03
CA THR A 147 -2.11 2.47 -12.04
C THR A 147 -2.58 1.06 -11.62
N ASP A 148 -1.71 0.24 -11.00
CA ASP A 148 -2.06 -1.09 -10.48
C ASP A 148 -3.13 -0.97 -9.37
N HIS A 149 -3.01 0.02 -8.49
CA HIS A 149 -3.98 0.24 -7.41
C HIS A 149 -5.35 0.68 -7.96
N PHE A 150 -5.39 1.53 -8.98
CA PHE A 150 -6.63 1.93 -9.67
C PHE A 150 -7.31 0.74 -10.36
N VAL A 151 -6.53 -0.12 -11.03
CA VAL A 151 -7.03 -1.37 -11.63
C VAL A 151 -7.60 -2.30 -10.56
N ARG A 152 -6.87 -2.53 -9.46
CA ARG A 152 -7.37 -3.32 -8.33
C ARG A 152 -8.64 -2.73 -7.73
N TRP A 153 -8.72 -1.42 -7.58
CA TRP A 153 -9.92 -0.73 -7.10
C TRP A 153 -11.14 -0.90 -8.03
N LYS A 154 -10.95 -0.90 -9.36
CA LYS A 154 -12.04 -1.20 -10.30
C LYS A 154 -12.55 -2.64 -10.18
N HIS A 155 -11.68 -3.61 -9.91
CA HIS A 155 -12.04 -5.03 -9.93
C HIS A 155 -12.26 -5.70 -8.56
N SER A 156 -11.77 -5.11 -7.45
CA SER A 156 -11.86 -5.69 -6.09
C SER A 156 -12.78 -4.87 -5.17
N GLY A 157 -13.73 -5.57 -4.53
CA GLY A 157 -14.56 -4.99 -3.47
C GLY A 157 -13.75 -4.57 -2.23
N ALA A 158 -12.67 -5.29 -1.92
CA ALA A 158 -11.78 -4.98 -0.81
C ALA A 158 -11.07 -3.63 -1.03
N PHE A 159 -10.47 -3.41 -2.21
CA PHE A 159 -9.86 -2.12 -2.55
C PHE A 159 -10.86 -0.97 -2.53
N ARG A 160 -12.11 -1.20 -2.96
CA ARG A 160 -13.17 -0.17 -2.82
C ARG A 160 -13.47 0.17 -1.36
N ARG A 161 -13.42 -0.81 -0.45
CA ARG A 161 -13.57 -0.61 1.00
C ARG A 161 -12.41 0.20 1.56
N TYR A 162 -11.16 -0.20 1.30
CA TYR A 162 -9.96 0.49 1.79
C TYR A 162 -9.96 1.96 1.35
N TYR A 163 -10.12 2.22 0.04
CA TYR A 163 -10.12 3.58 -0.51
C TYR A 163 -11.38 4.38 -0.12
N GLY A 164 -12.49 3.71 0.19
CA GLY A 164 -13.68 4.34 0.74
C GLY A 164 -13.50 4.88 2.16
N ARG A 165 -12.53 4.32 2.90
CA ARG A 165 -12.12 4.71 4.27
C ARG A 165 -10.87 5.59 4.27
N ALA A 166 -10.36 6.00 3.10
CA ALA A 166 -9.21 6.90 3.02
C ALA A 166 -9.60 8.37 3.27
N SER A 167 -8.82 9.01 4.13
CA SER A 167 -8.90 10.42 4.52
C SER A 167 -8.23 11.32 3.46
N LEU A 168 -7.14 10.83 2.86
CA LEU A 168 -6.38 11.47 1.78
C LEU A 168 -5.97 10.41 0.73
N VAL A 169 -6.13 10.72 -0.57
CA VAL A 169 -5.87 9.79 -1.69
C VAL A 169 -5.02 10.49 -2.75
N VAL A 170 -3.70 10.44 -2.62
CA VAL A 170 -2.77 11.19 -3.48
C VAL A 170 -2.42 10.44 -4.78
N LEU A 171 -2.21 11.16 -5.88
CA LEU A 171 -1.99 10.55 -7.19
C LEU A 171 -0.50 10.18 -7.41
N ASP A 172 -0.16 8.92 -7.11
CA ASP A 172 1.18 8.37 -7.32
C ASP A 172 1.33 7.79 -8.73
N GLY A 173 1.43 8.67 -9.72
CA GLY A 173 1.84 8.29 -11.07
C GLY A 173 1.25 9.14 -12.18
N THR A 174 2.08 9.44 -13.17
CA THR A 174 1.72 10.24 -14.35
C THR A 174 0.42 9.79 -15.04
N PRO A 175 0.14 8.48 -15.24
CA PRO A 175 -1.10 8.04 -15.89
C PRO A 175 -2.38 8.43 -15.13
N LEU A 176 -2.38 8.39 -13.79
CA LEU A 176 -3.54 8.82 -13.01
C LEU A 176 -3.70 10.34 -12.98
N VAL A 177 -2.60 11.08 -13.00
CA VAL A 177 -2.62 12.54 -13.15
C VAL A 177 -3.21 12.95 -14.51
N TRP A 178 -2.83 12.28 -15.60
CA TRP A 178 -3.45 12.50 -16.91
C TRP A 178 -4.95 12.17 -16.89
N LEU A 179 -5.33 11.03 -16.31
CA LEU A 179 -6.73 10.61 -16.22
C LEU A 179 -7.57 11.61 -15.39
N ALA A 180 -7.05 12.10 -14.27
CA ALA A 180 -7.67 13.17 -13.48
C ALA A 180 -7.85 14.47 -14.27
N ARG A 181 -6.81 14.92 -14.99
CA ARG A 181 -6.87 16.12 -15.84
C ARG A 181 -7.88 15.97 -16.99
N TRP A 182 -8.02 14.78 -17.57
CA TRP A 182 -9.03 14.51 -18.59
C TRP A 182 -10.45 14.47 -18.03
N TYR A 183 -10.63 14.09 -16.76
CA TYR A 183 -11.87 14.27 -15.99
C TYR A 183 -12.08 15.70 -15.44
N GLY A 184 -11.32 16.69 -15.92
CA GLY A 184 -11.52 18.11 -15.60
C GLY A 184 -10.66 18.65 -14.45
N HIS A 185 -9.96 17.80 -13.68
CA HIS A 185 -9.10 18.22 -12.57
C HIS A 185 -7.76 18.78 -13.10
N ARG A 186 -7.80 19.96 -13.74
CA ARG A 186 -6.65 20.55 -14.46
C ARG A 186 -5.43 20.77 -13.56
N SER A 187 -5.63 21.09 -12.28
CA SER A 187 -4.60 21.29 -11.26
C SER A 187 -3.98 19.98 -10.71
N ALA A 188 -4.47 18.80 -11.09
CA ALA A 188 -3.94 17.54 -10.58
C ALA A 188 -2.43 17.43 -10.79
N SER A 189 -1.70 17.12 -9.72
CA SER A 189 -0.25 16.98 -9.67
C SER A 189 0.15 15.56 -9.28
N ARG A 190 1.42 15.19 -9.49
CA ARG A 190 1.96 13.88 -9.09
C ARG A 190 2.58 14.01 -7.70
N VAL A 191 2.12 13.22 -6.76
CA VAL A 191 2.68 13.12 -5.40
C VAL A 191 3.02 11.66 -5.16
N THR A 192 4.32 11.34 -5.06
CA THR A 192 4.75 9.95 -4.85
C THR A 192 4.74 9.60 -3.36
N GLY A 193 4.52 8.33 -3.03
CA GLY A 193 4.55 7.89 -1.63
C GLY A 193 5.88 8.17 -0.92
N ILE A 194 7.02 8.09 -1.63
CA ILE A 194 8.34 8.41 -1.07
C ILE A 194 8.56 9.91 -0.85
N ASP A 195 8.14 10.76 -1.79
CA ASP A 195 8.29 12.22 -1.63
C ASP A 195 7.39 12.72 -0.50
N LEU A 196 6.13 12.27 -0.47
CA LEU A 196 5.18 12.59 0.59
C LEU A 196 5.72 12.14 1.95
N PHE A 197 6.17 10.90 2.07
CA PHE A 197 6.69 10.40 3.34
C PHE A 197 7.95 11.15 3.80
N THR A 198 8.86 11.45 2.86
CA THR A 198 10.07 12.24 3.15
C THR A 198 9.72 13.62 3.70
N GLU A 199 8.76 14.30 3.08
CA GLU A 199 8.32 15.64 3.49
C GLU A 199 7.52 15.62 4.80
N VAL A 200 6.72 14.57 5.01
CA VAL A 200 6.06 14.30 6.30
C VAL A 200 7.08 14.09 7.41
N CYS A 201 8.15 13.31 7.20
CA CYS A 201 9.24 13.18 8.17
C CYS A 201 9.91 14.51 8.49
N ARG A 202 10.16 15.36 7.46
CA ARG A 202 10.73 16.70 7.66
C ARG A 202 9.87 17.56 8.58
N ARG A 203 8.54 17.54 8.41
CA ARG A 203 7.59 18.31 9.24
C ARG A 203 7.39 17.68 10.62
N ALA A 204 7.34 16.35 10.71
CA ALA A 204 7.24 15.60 11.95
C ALA A 204 8.43 15.88 12.89
N ALA A 205 9.64 16.04 12.35
CA ALA A 205 10.82 16.46 13.11
C ALA A 205 10.68 17.86 13.73
N LEU A 206 10.02 18.79 13.02
CA LEU A 206 9.77 20.16 13.50
C LEU A 206 8.63 20.22 14.53
N GLU A 207 7.59 19.38 14.39
CA GLU A 207 6.46 19.30 15.31
C GLU A 207 6.68 18.37 16.51
N GLY A 208 7.78 17.60 16.54
CA GLY A 208 7.97 16.52 17.51
C GLY A 208 6.90 15.41 17.41
N ALA A 209 6.38 15.14 16.21
CA ALA A 209 5.39 14.10 15.98
C ALA A 209 6.09 12.73 15.83
N PRO A 210 5.83 11.72 16.69
CA PRO A 210 6.52 10.44 16.58
C PRO A 210 6.00 9.63 15.39
N VAL A 211 6.93 9.04 14.64
CA VAL A 211 6.68 8.27 13.41
C VAL A 211 7.07 6.81 13.63
N ALA A 212 6.29 5.86 13.12
CA ALA A 212 6.65 4.43 13.09
C ALA A 212 6.98 3.96 11.67
N LEU A 213 7.96 3.06 11.55
CA LEU A 213 8.27 2.34 10.31
C LEU A 213 7.87 0.87 10.46
N ILE A 214 6.95 0.39 9.61
CA ILE A 214 6.48 -1.00 9.65
C ILE A 214 6.67 -1.65 8.28
N GLY A 215 7.70 -2.48 8.14
CA GLY A 215 7.98 -3.25 6.93
C GLY A 215 9.43 -3.16 6.45
N GLY A 216 9.65 -3.42 5.16
CA GLY A 216 10.98 -3.71 4.62
C GLY A 216 11.50 -5.10 5.02
N ARG A 217 12.78 -5.37 4.72
CA ARG A 217 13.50 -6.55 5.21
C ARG A 217 14.16 -6.24 6.57
N PRO A 218 14.51 -7.26 7.38
CA PRO A 218 15.31 -7.07 8.60
C PRO A 218 16.56 -6.20 8.33
N GLY A 219 16.82 -5.22 9.20
CA GLY A 219 17.93 -4.27 9.07
C GLY A 219 17.74 -3.13 8.05
N ILE A 220 16.74 -3.19 7.15
CA ILE A 220 16.46 -2.10 6.20
C ILE A 220 15.73 -0.95 6.90
N GLY A 221 14.82 -1.26 7.81
CA GLY A 221 14.11 -0.25 8.60
C GLY A 221 15.04 0.60 9.45
N ASP A 222 16.00 -0.03 10.15
CA ASP A 222 16.96 0.66 11.02
C ASP A 222 17.87 1.60 10.24
N ARG A 223 18.28 1.19 9.03
CA ARG A 223 19.07 2.02 8.11
C ARG A 223 18.28 3.20 7.56
N ALA A 224 17.02 2.98 7.17
CA ALA A 224 16.13 4.06 6.74
C ALA A 224 15.85 5.05 7.88
N ALA A 225 15.71 4.55 9.13
CA ALA A 225 15.54 5.37 10.32
C ALA A 225 16.77 6.24 10.59
N ALA A 226 17.97 5.64 10.58
CA ALA A 226 19.23 6.37 10.76
C ALA A 226 19.43 7.47 9.69
N GLU A 227 19.16 7.17 8.42
CA GLU A 227 19.24 8.16 7.34
C GLU A 227 18.21 9.28 7.49
N LEU A 228 16.97 8.96 7.86
CA LEU A 228 15.94 9.97 8.12
C LEU A 228 16.30 10.86 9.32
N GLN A 229 16.85 10.32 10.40
CA GLN A 229 17.27 11.08 11.59
C GLN A 229 18.52 11.93 11.33
N HIS A 230 19.46 11.44 10.52
CA HIS A 230 20.60 12.22 10.05
C HIS A 230 20.16 13.41 9.19
N ARG A 231 19.21 13.19 8.28
CA ARG A 231 18.64 14.24 7.41
C ARG A 231 17.72 15.21 8.13
N PHE A 232 17.01 14.75 9.15
CA PHE A 232 16.00 15.52 9.90
C PHE A 232 16.27 15.42 11.40
N PRO A 233 17.24 16.17 11.94
CA PRO A 233 17.50 16.23 13.38
C PRO A 233 16.22 16.58 14.16
N GLY A 234 15.94 15.81 15.22
CA GLY A 234 14.70 15.91 16.00
C GLY A 234 13.60 14.92 15.58
N LEU A 235 13.73 14.19 14.47
CA LEU A 235 12.78 13.15 14.09
C LEU A 235 12.76 11.98 15.10
N GLN A 236 11.58 11.72 15.66
CA GLN A 236 11.35 10.63 16.60
C GLN A 236 10.83 9.40 15.86
N LEU A 237 11.54 8.27 16.01
CA LEU A 237 11.20 6.97 15.42
C LEU A 237 11.18 5.89 16.51
N PRO A 238 10.23 5.93 17.47
CA PRO A 238 10.22 4.99 18.60
C PRO A 238 9.94 3.54 18.18
N VAL A 239 9.19 3.34 17.08
CA VAL A 239 8.82 2.01 16.58
C VAL A 239 9.36 1.81 15.17
N VAL A 240 10.37 0.95 15.04
CA VAL A 240 10.92 0.48 13.75
C VAL A 240 10.89 -1.05 13.77
N VAL A 241 10.05 -1.65 12.93
CA VAL A 241 9.85 -3.10 12.87
C VAL A 241 9.76 -3.58 11.42
N ALA A 242 10.28 -4.78 11.15
CA ALA A 242 10.13 -5.50 9.89
C ALA A 242 9.43 -6.85 10.14
N PRO A 243 8.08 -6.86 10.31
CA PRO A 243 7.35 -8.06 10.68
C PRO A 243 7.39 -9.12 9.57
N GLU A 244 7.47 -10.40 9.95
CA GLU A 244 7.38 -11.49 8.99
C GLU A 244 5.95 -11.65 8.45
N PRO A 245 5.75 -12.32 7.30
CA PRO A 245 4.41 -12.63 6.80
C PRO A 245 3.55 -13.43 7.79
N ALA A 246 4.16 -14.21 8.68
CA ALA A 246 3.47 -14.94 9.75
C ALA A 246 3.02 -14.00 10.88
N ASP A 247 3.85 -13.04 11.29
CA ASP A 247 3.49 -12.02 12.29
C ASP A 247 2.30 -11.18 11.82
N LEU A 248 2.33 -10.75 10.56
CA LEU A 248 1.23 -10.02 9.92
C LEU A 248 -0.03 -10.89 9.69
N ALA A 249 0.08 -12.21 9.90
CA ALA A 249 -1.03 -13.14 9.88
C ALA A 249 -1.64 -13.38 11.28
N ASP A 250 -0.95 -13.04 12.37
CA ASP A 250 -1.38 -13.21 13.76
C ASP A 250 -2.07 -11.95 14.31
N ASP A 251 -3.36 -12.04 14.64
CA ASP A 251 -4.10 -10.94 15.27
C ASP A 251 -3.57 -10.60 16.67
N ALA A 252 -3.00 -11.57 17.40
CA ALA A 252 -2.38 -11.29 18.70
C ALA A 252 -1.09 -10.47 18.53
N TYR A 253 -0.30 -10.70 17.48
CA TYR A 253 0.83 -9.85 17.10
C TYR A 253 0.36 -8.45 16.72
N LEU A 254 -0.65 -8.33 15.86
CA LEU A 254 -1.19 -7.03 15.46
C LEU A 254 -1.76 -6.27 16.66
N ALA A 255 -2.42 -6.93 17.62
CA ALA A 255 -2.91 -6.33 18.84
C ALA A 255 -1.78 -5.81 19.75
N ARG A 256 -0.67 -6.55 19.86
CA ARG A 256 0.54 -6.11 20.58
C ARG A 256 1.17 -4.90 19.89
N LEU A 257 1.34 -4.95 18.57
CA LEU A 257 1.88 -3.85 17.77
C LEU A 257 1.03 -2.58 17.88
N ALA A 258 -0.30 -2.71 17.77
CA ALA A 258 -1.26 -1.63 18.02
C ALA A 258 -1.13 -1.03 19.43
N ALA A 259 -0.91 -1.86 20.46
CA ALA A 259 -0.69 -1.40 21.83
C ALA A 259 0.66 -0.66 21.98
N THR A 260 1.74 -1.14 21.38
CA THR A 260 3.04 -0.46 21.35
C THR A 260 2.94 0.90 20.67
N LEU A 261 2.31 0.98 19.49
CA LEU A 261 2.13 2.25 18.76
C LEU A 261 1.40 3.31 19.61
N ARG A 262 0.38 2.92 20.38
CA ARG A 262 -0.31 3.83 21.32
C ARG A 262 0.54 4.19 22.53
N ALA A 263 1.28 3.23 23.10
CA ALA A 263 2.09 3.43 24.30
C ALA A 263 3.28 4.36 24.03
N ASP A 264 3.86 4.29 22.83
CA ASP A 264 4.95 5.15 22.36
C ASP A 264 4.44 6.46 21.70
N GLU A 265 3.16 6.79 21.89
CA GLU A 265 2.47 8.00 21.39
C GLU A 265 2.68 8.25 19.87
N VAL A 266 2.77 7.19 19.07
CA VAL A 266 2.97 7.28 17.62
C VAL A 266 1.79 8.00 16.98
N ARG A 267 2.09 9.08 16.25
CA ARG A 267 1.09 9.89 15.52
C ARG A 267 1.00 9.54 14.05
N ILE A 268 2.06 8.98 13.46
CA ILE A 268 2.17 8.68 12.02
C ILE A 268 2.74 7.27 11.85
N VAL A 269 2.06 6.40 11.10
CA VAL A 269 2.52 5.02 10.83
C VAL A 269 2.80 4.85 9.34
N ALA A 270 4.06 4.65 8.98
CA ALA A 270 4.48 4.35 7.61
C ALA A 270 4.43 2.83 7.35
N LEU A 271 3.47 2.41 6.53
CA LEU A 271 3.29 1.02 6.13
C LEU A 271 4.12 0.73 4.86
N CYS A 272 5.25 0.06 5.07
CA CYS A 272 6.27 -0.26 4.08
C CYS A 272 6.17 -1.73 3.59
N LEU A 273 4.93 -2.22 3.44
CA LEU A 273 4.61 -3.64 3.19
C LEU A 273 4.26 -3.95 1.72
N GLY A 274 4.01 -2.90 0.93
CA GLY A 274 3.53 -2.99 -0.45
C GLY A 274 2.03 -3.33 -0.54
N SER A 275 1.39 -2.93 -1.64
CA SER A 275 -0.03 -3.25 -1.91
C SER A 275 -0.17 -4.65 -2.51
N PRO A 276 -1.18 -5.47 -2.12
CA PRO A 276 -2.33 -5.15 -1.26
C PRO A 276 -2.06 -5.25 0.26
N LYS A 277 -0.92 -5.83 0.67
CA LYS A 277 -0.64 -6.21 2.05
C LYS A 277 -0.73 -5.05 3.04
N GLN A 278 -0.26 -3.87 2.66
CA GLN A 278 -0.34 -2.67 3.52
C GLN A 278 -1.80 -2.24 3.78
N GLU A 279 -2.69 -2.36 2.80
CA GLU A 279 -4.11 -2.04 2.99
C GLU A 279 -4.84 -3.11 3.81
N GLU A 280 -4.48 -4.39 3.63
CA GLU A 280 -5.01 -5.51 4.41
C GLU A 280 -4.61 -5.43 5.89
N VAL A 281 -3.31 -5.24 6.17
CA VAL A 281 -2.78 -5.08 7.54
C VAL A 281 -3.38 -3.85 8.21
N ARG A 282 -3.63 -2.76 7.48
CA ARG A 282 -4.26 -1.56 8.03
C ARG A 282 -5.69 -1.80 8.51
N GLU A 283 -6.52 -2.55 7.79
CA GLU A 283 -7.86 -2.87 8.31
C GLU A 283 -7.79 -3.80 9.53
N ARG A 284 -6.89 -4.80 9.53
CA ARG A 284 -6.71 -5.68 10.68
C ARG A 284 -6.22 -4.94 11.93
N LEU A 285 -5.34 -3.94 11.76
CA LEU A 285 -4.94 -3.04 12.85
C LEU A 285 -6.15 -2.28 13.44
N LEU A 286 -7.18 -1.94 12.66
CA LEU A 286 -8.43 -1.42 13.23
C LEU A 286 -9.19 -2.48 14.03
N GLU A 287 -9.32 -3.68 13.46
CA GLU A 287 -10.11 -4.79 14.03
C GLU A 287 -9.56 -5.22 15.41
N VAL A 288 -8.24 -5.12 15.62
CA VAL A 288 -7.57 -5.38 16.91
C VAL A 288 -7.47 -4.14 17.84
N GLY A 289 -8.26 -3.10 17.58
CA GLY A 289 -8.41 -1.92 18.46
C GLY A 289 -7.79 -0.61 17.96
N GLY A 290 -7.34 -0.56 16.71
CA GLY A 290 -6.75 0.64 16.10
C GLY A 290 -5.31 0.92 16.53
N THR A 291 -4.80 2.05 16.07
CA THR A 291 -3.49 2.63 16.38
C THR A 291 -3.61 4.03 16.99
N GLY A 292 -4.71 4.75 16.71
CA GLY A 292 -4.87 6.17 17.06
C GLY A 292 -4.05 7.12 16.19
N ALA A 293 -3.43 6.61 15.12
CA ALA A 293 -2.45 7.30 14.29
C ALA A 293 -2.88 7.38 12.82
N VAL A 294 -2.31 8.32 12.07
CA VAL A 294 -2.48 8.34 10.61
C VAL A 294 -1.63 7.26 9.95
N CYS A 295 -2.28 6.27 9.34
CA CYS A 295 -1.63 5.20 8.59
C CYS A 295 -1.38 5.63 7.14
N LEU A 296 -0.12 5.76 6.74
CA LEU A 296 0.33 6.13 5.40
C LEU A 296 0.93 4.92 4.69
N GLY A 297 0.29 4.45 3.61
CA GLY A 297 0.82 3.38 2.76
C GLY A 297 1.90 3.91 1.82
N VAL A 298 3.17 3.52 2.03
CA VAL A 298 4.33 4.02 1.25
C VAL A 298 5.05 2.94 0.44
N GLY A 299 4.68 1.67 0.62
CA GLY A 299 5.26 0.54 -0.10
C GLY A 299 6.79 0.47 0.03
N ALA A 300 7.50 0.43 -1.10
CA ALA A 300 8.95 0.25 -1.15
C ALA A 300 9.77 1.52 -0.78
N ALA A 301 9.15 2.58 -0.24
CA ALA A 301 9.86 3.81 0.13
C ALA A 301 11.04 3.56 1.10
N ILE A 302 10.92 2.57 1.98
CA ILE A 302 11.97 2.20 2.94
C ILE A 302 13.25 1.66 2.26
N ASP A 303 13.13 0.89 1.18
CA ASP A 303 14.29 0.37 0.43
C ASP A 303 15.02 1.48 -0.34
N PHE A 304 14.30 2.50 -0.81
CA PHE A 304 14.91 3.70 -1.41
C PHE A 304 15.60 4.57 -0.35
N LEU A 305 14.97 4.79 0.81
CA LEU A 305 15.52 5.60 1.90
C LEU A 305 16.74 4.93 2.55
N ALA A 306 16.76 3.61 2.66
CA ALA A 306 17.93 2.85 3.10
C ALA A 306 19.06 2.77 2.05
N GLY A 307 18.85 3.27 0.84
CA GLY A 307 19.84 3.24 -0.26
C GLY A 307 19.98 1.89 -0.99
N GLU A 308 19.13 0.90 -0.73
CA GLU A 308 19.16 -0.40 -1.44
C GLU A 308 18.80 -0.25 -2.93
N ILE A 309 17.84 0.63 -3.23
CA ILE A 309 17.32 0.84 -4.59
C ILE A 309 17.66 2.26 -5.04
N PRO A 310 18.56 2.43 -6.04
CA PRO A 310 18.77 3.72 -6.69
C PRO A 310 17.46 4.25 -7.28
N ARG A 311 17.10 5.48 -6.95
CA ARG A 311 15.97 6.20 -7.58
C ARG A 311 16.32 6.54 -9.03
N ALA A 312 15.31 6.65 -9.90
CA ALA A 312 15.52 7.12 -11.28
C ALA A 312 16.15 8.53 -11.29
N PRO A 313 17.01 8.89 -12.27
CA PRO A 313 17.58 10.23 -12.36
C PRO A 313 16.51 11.33 -12.40
N LEU A 314 16.81 12.52 -11.85
CA LEU A 314 15.82 13.62 -11.74
C LEU A 314 15.18 14.01 -13.09
N LEU A 315 15.94 13.97 -14.19
CA LEU A 315 15.39 14.22 -15.53
C LEU A 315 14.33 13.16 -15.91
N VAL A 316 14.60 11.88 -15.66
CA VAL A 316 13.67 10.76 -15.92
C VAL A 316 12.41 10.88 -15.06
N GLN A 317 12.55 11.32 -13.80
CA GLN A 317 11.41 11.60 -12.92
C GLN A 317 10.57 12.79 -13.41
N ARG A 318 11.21 13.89 -13.85
CA ARG A 318 10.54 15.09 -14.39
C ARG A 318 9.80 14.79 -15.68
N LEU A 319 10.35 13.94 -16.55
CA LEU A 319 9.70 13.43 -17.75
C LEU A 319 8.57 12.41 -17.44
N GLY A 320 8.37 12.02 -16.18
CA GLY A 320 7.36 11.04 -15.79
C GLY A 320 7.66 9.60 -16.25
N LEU A 321 8.91 9.31 -16.63
CA LEU A 321 9.40 8.03 -17.16
C LEU A 321 9.98 7.11 -16.07
N GLU A 322 9.72 7.41 -14.79
CA GLU A 322 10.19 6.61 -13.65
C GLU A 322 9.70 5.14 -13.71
N TRP A 323 8.49 4.91 -14.24
CA TRP A 323 7.97 3.56 -14.51
C TRP A 323 8.82 2.81 -15.55
N ALA A 324 9.28 3.47 -16.62
CA ALA A 324 10.10 2.87 -17.66
C ALA A 324 11.50 2.52 -17.13
N HIS A 325 12.07 3.39 -16.29
CA HIS A 325 13.31 3.09 -15.57
C HIS A 325 13.16 1.88 -14.64
N ARG A 326 12.09 1.80 -13.85
CA ARG A 326 11.82 0.61 -13.02
C ARG A 326 11.64 -0.65 -13.88
N LEU A 327 10.90 -0.58 -14.99
CA LEU A 327 10.73 -1.68 -15.94
C LEU A 327 12.06 -2.16 -16.54
N SER A 328 12.98 -1.26 -16.88
CA SER A 328 14.31 -1.65 -17.41
C SER A 328 15.18 -2.38 -16.39
N ARG A 329 14.95 -2.17 -15.08
CA ARG A 329 15.71 -2.81 -13.99
C ARG A 329 15.09 -4.10 -13.49
N GLU A 330 13.77 -4.23 -13.53
CA GLU A 330 13.04 -5.43 -13.13
C GLU A 330 12.09 -5.93 -14.23
N PRO A 331 12.58 -6.15 -15.47
CA PRO A 331 11.72 -6.41 -16.61
C PRO A 331 10.81 -7.61 -16.35
N GLY A 332 11.39 -8.75 -15.92
CA GLY A 332 10.69 -10.01 -15.64
C GLY A 332 9.51 -9.91 -14.65
N ARG A 333 9.58 -9.01 -13.66
CA ARG A 333 8.51 -8.79 -12.68
C ARG A 333 7.46 -7.80 -13.18
N LEU A 334 7.91 -6.71 -13.82
CA LEU A 334 7.06 -5.56 -14.11
C LEU A 334 6.33 -5.64 -15.46
N TRP A 335 6.88 -6.34 -16.47
CA TRP A 335 6.32 -6.34 -17.83
C TRP A 335 4.88 -6.86 -17.90
N ARG A 336 4.61 -8.02 -17.28
CA ARG A 336 3.26 -8.64 -17.27
C ARG A 336 2.24 -7.76 -16.56
N ARG A 337 2.67 -7.12 -15.46
CA ARG A 337 1.83 -6.19 -14.70
C ARG A 337 1.48 -4.97 -15.55
N TYR A 338 2.49 -4.27 -16.08
CA TYR A 338 2.27 -3.06 -16.87
C TYR A 338 1.44 -3.29 -18.13
N LEU A 339 1.65 -4.40 -18.84
CA LEU A 339 0.81 -4.76 -20.00
C LEU A 339 -0.64 -5.06 -19.56
N GLY A 340 -0.82 -5.85 -18.51
CA GLY A 340 -2.14 -6.18 -17.97
C GLY A 340 -2.90 -4.96 -17.42
N ASP A 341 -2.20 -4.02 -16.79
CA ASP A 341 -2.78 -2.80 -16.25
C ASP A 341 -3.12 -1.82 -17.37
N ALA A 342 -2.23 -1.65 -18.36
CA ALA A 342 -2.49 -0.81 -19.53
C ALA A 342 -3.79 -1.24 -20.24
N VAL A 343 -3.93 -2.54 -20.54
CA VAL A 343 -5.14 -3.10 -21.17
C VAL A 343 -6.40 -2.84 -20.32
N ARG A 344 -6.33 -3.04 -18.99
CA ARG A 344 -7.48 -2.81 -18.09
C ARG A 344 -7.83 -1.32 -17.91
N VAL A 345 -6.88 -0.42 -18.17
CA VAL A 345 -7.09 1.03 -18.07
C VAL A 345 -7.59 1.64 -19.38
N LEU A 346 -7.44 0.98 -20.55
CA LEU A 346 -7.93 1.48 -21.85
C LEU A 346 -9.41 1.95 -21.83
N PRO A 347 -10.39 1.24 -21.23
CA PRO A 347 -11.77 1.72 -21.18
C PRO A 347 -11.92 3.02 -20.38
N SER A 348 -11.11 3.20 -19.34
CA SER A 348 -11.06 4.40 -18.51
C SER A 348 -10.50 5.59 -19.30
N VAL A 349 -9.44 5.36 -20.08
CA VAL A 349 -8.85 6.37 -20.98
C VAL A 349 -9.85 6.78 -22.06
N ALA A 350 -10.51 5.81 -22.71
CA ALA A 350 -11.55 6.11 -23.71
C ALA A 350 -12.71 6.92 -23.12
N ALA A 351 -13.20 6.56 -21.94
CA ALA A 351 -14.25 7.29 -21.23
C ALA A 351 -13.81 8.71 -20.84
N ALA A 352 -12.57 8.90 -20.38
CA ALA A 352 -12.03 10.21 -20.01
C ALA A 352 -11.78 11.11 -21.22
N LEU A 353 -11.28 10.57 -22.34
CA LEU A 353 -11.14 11.31 -23.59
C LEU A 353 -12.50 11.72 -24.15
N HIS A 354 -13.49 10.82 -24.11
CA HIS A 354 -14.87 11.12 -24.53
C HIS A 354 -15.52 12.19 -23.65
N TYR A 355 -15.32 12.13 -22.33
CA TYR A 355 -15.72 13.17 -21.40
C TYR A 355 -15.06 14.52 -21.75
N ARG A 356 -13.74 14.53 -21.94
CA ARG A 356 -12.97 15.73 -22.31
C ARG A 356 -13.47 16.35 -23.61
N VAL A 357 -13.67 15.57 -24.67
CA VAL A 357 -14.18 16.08 -25.96
C VAL A 357 -15.56 16.73 -25.81
N ARG A 358 -16.46 16.12 -25.03
CA ARG A 358 -17.81 16.68 -24.78
C ARG A 358 -17.82 17.96 -23.93
N HIS A 359 -16.78 18.21 -23.16
CA HIS A 359 -16.68 19.36 -22.24
C HIS A 359 -15.55 20.33 -22.61
N ALA A 360 -14.93 20.17 -23.79
CA ALA A 360 -13.90 21.10 -24.29
C ALA A 360 -14.48 22.41 -24.84
N SER A 361 -15.80 22.45 -25.07
CA SER A 361 -16.55 23.60 -25.60
C SER A 361 -17.28 24.40 -24.51
N ARG A 362 -16.83 24.30 -23.26
CA ARG A 362 -17.30 25.04 -22.07
C ARG A 362 -16.10 25.48 -21.24
#